data_AF-A0A7L4HSL7-F1
#
_entry.id   AF-A0A7L4HSL7-F1
#
_cell.length_a   1.000
_cell.length_b   1.000
_cell.length_c   1.000
_cell.angle_alpha   90.00
_cell.angle_beta   90.00
_cell.angle_gamma   90.00
#
_symmetry.space_group_name_H-M   'P 1'
#
loop_
_entity.id
_entity.type
_entity.pdbx_description
1 polymer ?
#
loop_
_entity_poly.entity_id
_entity_poly.type
_entity_poly.pdbx_seq_one_letter_code
_entity_poly.pdbx_strand_id
1 'polypeptide(L)'
;TNDNEAGNEWILPNRSFTDNVQEFTQSWQVNKCSLVQKKVKPCPNTAKQEVCKVFFEESHSLLRNCFKVVDPEPFHSMCMYDTCESSPLKAACSLAAAFVHLCNRNFVPVEIPPQ
;
A
#
# COMPACT_ATOMS: atom_id res chain seq x y z
N THR A 1 10.80 15.58 -0.87
CA THR A 1 10.86 17.07 -0.91
C THR A 1 9.61 17.70 -1.52
N ASN A 2 8.78 16.94 -2.27
CA ASN A 2 7.55 17.46 -2.92
C ASN A 2 7.83 18.62 -3.89
N ASP A 3 9.00 18.58 -4.52
CA ASP A 3 9.48 19.45 -5.58
C ASP A 3 9.26 18.85 -6.98
N ASN A 4 8.57 17.70 -7.05
CA ASN A 4 8.33 16.93 -8.27
C ASN A 4 9.60 16.31 -8.90
N GLU A 5 10.66 16.07 -8.10
CA GLU A 5 11.91 15.43 -8.54
C GLU A 5 12.13 14.06 -7.87
N ALA A 6 11.57 13.00 -8.46
CA ALA A 6 11.59 11.62 -7.96
C ALA A 6 13.00 11.03 -7.61
N GLY A 7 14.08 11.66 -8.09
CA GLY A 7 15.45 11.20 -7.87
C GLY A 7 16.05 11.67 -6.54
N ASN A 8 15.39 12.59 -5.83
CA ASN A 8 15.95 13.27 -4.67
C ASN A 8 15.16 13.00 -3.36
N GLU A 9 14.13 12.14 -3.40
CA GLU A 9 13.27 11.82 -2.26
C GLU A 9 14.03 11.28 -1.06
N TRP A 10 15.14 10.58 -1.29
CA TRP A 10 15.94 9.93 -0.25
C TRP A 10 17.05 10.87 0.26
N ILE A 11 16.66 12.11 0.52
CA ILE A 11 17.51 13.13 1.15
C ILE A 11 17.57 12.92 2.67
N LEU A 12 18.78 12.95 3.21
CA LEU A 12 19.06 12.84 4.64
C LEU A 12 18.97 14.22 5.32
N PRO A 13 18.86 14.31 6.66
CA PRO A 13 18.80 15.59 7.37
C PRO A 13 20.01 16.50 7.16
N ASN A 14 21.18 15.91 6.88
CA ASN A 14 22.42 16.63 6.53
C ASN A 14 22.45 17.07 5.05
N ARG A 15 21.37 16.86 4.29
CA ARG A 15 21.21 17.14 2.86
C ARG A 15 22.03 16.27 1.90
N SER A 16 22.69 15.21 2.37
CA SER A 16 23.22 14.19 1.47
C SER A 16 22.12 13.26 0.99
N PHE A 17 22.38 12.51 -0.07
CA PHE A 17 21.47 11.50 -0.61
C PHE A 17 21.95 10.10 -0.22
N THR A 18 21.01 9.17 -0.13
CA THR A 18 21.28 7.73 0.01
C THR A 18 20.46 6.95 -0.99
N ASP A 19 20.93 5.76 -1.37
CA ASP A 19 20.20 4.74 -2.12
C ASP A 19 19.72 3.59 -1.20
N ASN A 20 19.77 3.79 0.12
CA ASN A 20 19.39 2.80 1.12
C ASN A 20 18.18 3.28 1.94
N VAL A 21 17.03 2.65 1.73
CA VAL A 21 15.78 2.95 2.46
C VAL A 21 15.94 2.82 3.98
N GLN A 22 16.80 1.92 4.44
CA GLN A 22 17.03 1.69 5.86
C GLN A 22 17.95 2.77 6.47
N GLU A 23 18.92 3.29 5.72
CA GLU A 23 19.69 4.47 6.15
C GLU A 23 18.80 5.71 6.17
N PHE A 24 18.02 5.93 5.10
CA PHE A 24 17.08 7.03 4.99
C PHE A 24 16.13 7.07 6.20
N THR A 25 15.39 5.97 6.44
CA THR A 25 14.44 5.90 7.56
C THR A 25 15.09 6.04 8.94
N GLN A 26 16.35 5.62 9.11
CA GLN A 26 17.08 5.81 10.37
C GLN A 26 17.50 7.25 10.62
N SER A 27 17.95 7.95 9.57
CA SER A 27 18.43 9.32 9.69
C SER A 27 17.34 10.28 10.16
N TRP A 28 16.07 9.99 9.85
CA TRP A 28 14.90 10.81 10.19
C TRP A 28 14.25 10.46 11.54
N GLN A 29 14.86 9.60 12.35
CA GLN A 29 14.33 9.26 13.68
C GLN A 29 14.44 10.45 14.64
N VAL A 30 13.32 10.85 15.26
CA VAL A 30 13.30 11.93 16.28
C VAL A 30 13.94 11.48 17.59
N ASN A 31 13.76 10.22 17.96
CA ASN A 31 14.36 9.61 19.15
C ASN A 31 15.14 8.36 18.74
N LYS A 32 16.15 7.97 19.52
CA LYS A 32 16.88 6.71 19.27
C LYS A 32 15.94 5.52 19.45
N CYS A 33 15.49 4.95 18.35
CA CYS A 33 14.70 3.72 18.32
C CYS A 33 15.59 2.53 17.96
N SER A 34 15.35 1.38 18.59
CA SER A 34 15.97 0.13 18.16
C SER A 34 15.33 -0.34 16.87
N LEU A 35 16.17 -0.69 15.88
CA LEU A 35 15.69 -1.34 14.67
C LEU A 35 15.16 -2.72 15.04
N VAL A 36 13.84 -2.84 15.00
CA VAL A 36 13.22 -4.16 14.93
C VAL A 36 13.33 -4.59 13.48
N GLN A 37 14.29 -5.45 13.15
CA GLN A 37 14.23 -6.14 11.87
C GLN A 37 12.92 -6.93 11.85
N LYS A 38 11.99 -6.49 10.99
CA LYS A 38 10.74 -7.20 10.80
C LYS A 38 11.09 -8.53 10.15
N LYS A 39 11.10 -9.60 10.94
CA LYS A 39 11.24 -10.95 10.40
C LYS A 39 10.08 -11.15 9.45
N VAL A 40 10.37 -11.22 8.15
CA VAL A 40 9.38 -11.54 7.14
C VAL A 40 8.91 -12.96 7.45
N LYS A 41 7.73 -13.07 8.05
CA LYS A 41 7.10 -14.36 8.26
C LYS A 41 6.64 -14.87 6.89
N PRO A 42 6.87 -16.15 6.56
CA PRO A 42 6.23 -16.74 5.40
C PRO A 42 4.73 -16.55 5.53
N CYS A 43 4.12 -15.88 4.56
CA CYS A 43 2.68 -15.83 4.46
C CYS A 43 2.22 -16.86 3.42
N PRO A 44 1.79 -18.06 3.85
CA PRO A 44 1.22 -19.02 2.91
C PRO A 44 -0.03 -18.44 2.28
N ASN A 45 -0.24 -18.74 0.99
CA ASN A 45 -1.46 -18.38 0.31
C ASN A 45 -2.64 -19.08 1.01
N THR A 46 -3.50 -18.32 1.69
CA THR A 46 -4.65 -18.84 2.44
C THR A 46 -5.96 -18.30 1.88
N ALA A 47 -7.08 -18.95 2.20
CA ALA A 47 -8.42 -18.47 1.86
C ALA A 47 -8.68 -17.02 2.33
N LYS A 48 -7.91 -16.52 3.31
CA LYS A 48 -7.98 -15.16 3.84
C LYS A 48 -7.56 -14.09 2.83
N GLN A 49 -6.78 -14.46 1.82
CA GLN A 49 -6.28 -13.56 0.78
C GLN A 49 -7.18 -13.50 -0.47
N GLU A 50 -8.17 -14.39 -0.58
CA GLU A 50 -9.11 -14.38 -1.71
C GLU A 50 -9.85 -13.05 -1.81
N VAL A 51 -10.14 -12.39 -0.68
CA VAL A 51 -10.72 -11.04 -0.66
C VAL A 51 -9.87 -10.00 -1.40
N CYS A 52 -8.54 -10.15 -1.41
CA CYS A 52 -7.65 -9.25 -2.15
C CYS A 52 -7.82 -9.40 -3.66
N LYS A 53 -7.99 -10.64 -4.14
CA LYS A 53 -8.26 -10.92 -5.56
C LYS A 53 -9.61 -10.38 -5.98
N VAL A 54 -10.64 -10.57 -5.14
CA VAL A 54 -12.00 -10.04 -5.37
C VAL A 54 -11.97 -8.52 -5.57
N PHE A 55 -11.15 -7.79 -4.81
CA PHE A 55 -11.05 -6.35 -4.96
C PHE A 55 -10.15 -5.91 -6.12
N PHE A 56 -8.98 -6.52 -6.30
CA PHE A 56 -7.91 -5.94 -7.12
C PHE A 56 -7.54 -6.72 -8.38
N GLU A 57 -8.03 -7.95 -8.57
CA GLU A 57 -7.64 -8.81 -9.70
C GLU A 57 -8.85 -9.24 -10.57
N GLU A 58 -9.94 -9.64 -9.91
CA GLU A 58 -11.06 -10.29 -10.59
C GLU A 58 -11.80 -9.36 -11.57
N SER A 59 -12.34 -9.96 -12.64
CA SER A 59 -13.09 -9.24 -13.69
C SER A 59 -14.41 -8.66 -13.19
N HIS A 60 -14.99 -9.28 -12.17
CA HIS A 60 -16.25 -8.88 -11.56
C HIS A 60 -16.07 -8.00 -10.31
N SER A 61 -14.85 -7.54 -10.04
CA SER A 61 -14.59 -6.57 -8.97
C SER A 61 -15.43 -5.30 -9.16
N LEU A 62 -16.03 -4.80 -8.09
CA LEU A 62 -16.69 -3.50 -8.09
C LEU A 62 -15.70 -2.35 -8.38
N LEU A 63 -14.41 -2.56 -8.11
CA LEU A 63 -13.35 -1.57 -8.36
C LEU A 63 -12.85 -1.57 -9.81
N ARG A 64 -13.32 -2.52 -10.64
CA ARG A 64 -12.77 -2.78 -11.99
C ARG A 64 -12.78 -1.56 -12.91
N ASN A 65 -13.79 -0.71 -12.80
CA ASN A 65 -13.90 0.52 -13.61
C ASN A 65 -12.73 1.49 -13.37
N CYS A 66 -12.12 1.43 -12.19
CA CYS A 66 -11.03 2.31 -11.80
C CYS A 66 -9.64 1.77 -12.18
N PHE A 67 -9.50 0.50 -12.54
CA PHE A 67 -8.20 -0.09 -12.90
C PHE A 67 -7.54 0.58 -14.11
N LYS A 68 -8.32 1.32 -14.92
CA LYS A 68 -7.81 2.10 -16.06
C LYS A 68 -7.09 3.38 -15.67
N VAL A 69 -7.34 3.89 -14.46
CA VAL A 69 -6.85 5.19 -13.97
C VAL A 69 -6.00 5.07 -12.70
N VAL A 70 -6.13 3.96 -11.98
CA VAL A 70 -5.30 3.62 -10.81
C VAL A 70 -4.79 2.20 -11.02
N ASP A 71 -3.48 2.00 -10.89
CA ASP A 71 -2.85 0.68 -10.96
C ASP A 71 -3.25 -0.16 -9.73
N PRO A 72 -3.92 -1.32 -9.93
CA PRO A 72 -4.31 -2.19 -8.82
C PRO A 72 -3.16 -3.04 -8.26
N GLU A 73 -2.04 -3.21 -8.97
CA GLU A 73 -0.97 -4.13 -8.55
C GLU A 73 -0.38 -3.78 -7.18
N PRO A 74 -0.03 -2.50 -6.87
CA PRO A 74 0.54 -2.16 -5.56
C PRO A 74 -0.44 -2.43 -4.41
N PHE A 75 -1.74 -2.25 -4.65
CA PHE A 75 -2.80 -2.50 -3.67
C PHE A 75 -3.03 -4.00 -3.46
N HIS A 76 -3.01 -4.78 -4.53
CA HIS A 76 -3.10 -6.24 -4.47
C HIS A 76 -1.93 -6.80 -3.66
N SER A 77 -0.68 -6.45 -4.03
CA SER A 77 0.53 -6.90 -3.36
C SER A 77 0.58 -6.52 -1.88
N MET A 78 0.16 -5.29 -1.54
CA MET A 78 0.05 -4.85 -0.14
C MET A 78 -1.07 -5.60 0.62
N CYS A 79 -2.21 -5.86 -0.01
CA CYS A 79 -3.32 -6.62 0.58
C CYS A 79 -2.90 -8.05 0.90
N MET A 80 -2.21 -8.70 -0.05
CA MET A 80 -1.68 -10.04 0.15
C MET A 80 -0.74 -10.11 1.34
N TYR A 81 0.03 -9.06 1.61
CA TYR A 81 0.94 -8.98 2.75
C TYR A 81 0.24 -8.64 4.08
N ASP A 82 -0.64 -7.64 4.10
CA ASP A 82 -1.27 -7.12 5.34
C ASP A 82 -2.32 -8.06 5.93
N THR A 83 -2.98 -8.85 5.08
CA THR A 83 -3.94 -9.88 5.50
C THR A 83 -3.28 -11.03 6.28
N CYS A 84 -1.96 -11.16 6.22
CA CYS A 84 -1.17 -12.15 6.96
C CYS A 84 -0.89 -11.71 8.40
N GLU A 85 -0.65 -10.42 8.59
CA GLU A 85 -0.21 -9.84 9.87
C GLU A 85 -1.40 -9.33 10.71
N SER A 86 -2.58 -9.20 10.10
CA SER A 86 -3.74 -8.56 10.72
C SER A 86 -5.07 -9.27 10.40
N SER A 87 -6.19 -8.71 10.85
CA SER A 87 -7.52 -9.21 10.46
C SER A 87 -7.70 -9.04 8.94
N PRO A 88 -7.86 -10.14 8.17
CA PRO A 88 -7.84 -10.09 6.71
C PRO A 88 -8.86 -9.12 6.12
N LEU A 89 -10.09 -9.15 6.64
CA LEU A 89 -11.14 -8.25 6.19
C LEU A 89 -10.82 -6.78 6.49
N LYS A 90 -10.23 -6.48 7.64
CA LYS A 90 -9.90 -5.09 8.01
C LYS A 90 -8.80 -4.51 7.12
N ALA A 91 -7.76 -5.29 6.83
CA ALA A 91 -6.68 -4.88 5.93
C ALA A 91 -7.20 -4.66 4.51
N ALA A 92 -7.91 -5.65 3.97
CA ALA A 92 -8.48 -5.57 2.62
C ALA A 92 -9.45 -4.38 2.47
N CYS A 93 -10.34 -4.17 3.43
CA CYS A 93 -11.27 -3.02 3.40
C CYS A 93 -10.53 -1.67 3.50
N SER A 94 -9.48 -1.56 4.32
CA SER A 94 -8.67 -0.34 4.41
C SER A 94 -8.02 0.01 3.07
N LEU A 95 -7.46 -1.00 2.40
CA LEU A 95 -6.84 -0.83 1.09
C LEU A 95 -7.88 -0.54 0.00
N ALA A 96 -9.04 -1.20 0.03
CA ALA A 96 -10.13 -0.91 -0.89
C ALA A 96 -10.64 0.52 -0.72
N ALA A 97 -10.78 1.02 0.51
CA ALA A 97 -11.16 2.41 0.77
C ALA A 97 -10.13 3.42 0.22
N ALA A 98 -8.83 3.14 0.39
CA ALA A 98 -7.76 3.95 -0.20
C ALA A 98 -7.80 3.92 -1.73
N PHE A 99 -8.06 2.76 -2.33
CA PHE A 99 -8.22 2.62 -3.78
C PHE A 99 -9.40 3.46 -4.29
N VAL A 100 -10.58 3.33 -3.67
CA VAL A 100 -11.78 4.11 -4.01
C VAL A 100 -11.53 5.61 -3.87
N HIS A 101 -10.76 6.04 -2.86
CA HIS A 101 -10.37 7.44 -2.73
C HIS A 101 -9.56 7.93 -3.95
N LEU A 102 -8.61 7.14 -4.46
CA LEU A 102 -7.88 7.47 -5.68
C LEU A 102 -8.76 7.44 -6.93
N CYS A 103 -9.71 6.51 -7.01
CA CYS A 103 -10.69 6.46 -8.09
C CYS A 103 -11.50 7.75 -8.18
N ASN A 104 -12.01 8.21 -7.04
CA ASN A 104 -12.77 9.46 -6.95
C ASN A 104 -11.92 10.67 -7.32
N ARG A 105 -10.63 10.70 -6.95
CA ARG A 105 -9.69 11.77 -7.37
C ARG A 105 -9.44 11.78 -8.88
N ASN A 106 -9.61 10.64 -9.54
CA ASN A 106 -9.55 10.50 -11.00
C ASN A 106 -10.95 10.58 -11.66
N PHE A 107 -11.97 11.05 -10.93
CA PHE A 107 -13.35 11.21 -11.41
C PHE A 107 -14.02 9.91 -11.90
N VAL A 108 -13.59 8.76 -11.37
CA VAL A 108 -14.25 7.46 -11.59
C VAL A 108 -14.95 7.07 -10.29
N PRO A 109 -16.24 7.43 -10.12
CA PRO A 109 -17.00 7.04 -8.95
C PRO A 109 -17.19 5.52 -8.95
N VAL A 110 -16.94 4.90 -7.79
CA VAL A 110 -17.15 3.48 -7.57
C VAL A 110 -18.25 3.31 -6.54
N GLU A 111 -19.23 2.47 -6.85
CA GLU A 111 -20.32 2.16 -5.91
C GLU A 111 -19.77 1.35 -4.73
N ILE A 112 -19.90 1.90 -3.52
CA ILE A 112 -19.63 1.18 -2.28
C ILE A 112 -20.99 0.67 -1.77
N PRO A 113 -21.16 -0.64 -1.50
CA PRO A 113 -22.38 -1.14 -0.87
C PRO A 113 -22.63 -0.41 0.46
N PRO A 114 -23.89 -0.08 0.79
CA PRO A 114 -24.21 0.49 2.10
C PRO A 114 -23.75 -0.46 3.23
N GLN A 115 -23.17 0.12 4.28
CA GLN A 115 -22.67 -0.59 5.47
C GLN A 115 -23.78 -1.10 6.38
#